data_AF-F0V2S4-F1
#
_entry.id   AF-F0V2S4-F1
#
_cell.length_a   1.000
_cell.length_b   1.000
_cell.length_c   1.000
_cell.angle_alpha   90.00
_cell.angle_beta   90.00
_cell.angle_gamma   90.00
#
_symmetry.space_group_name_H-M   'P 1'
#
loop_
_entity.id
_entity.type
_entity.pdbx_description
1 polymer ?
#
loop_
_entity_poly.entity_id
_entity_poly.type
_entity_poly.pdbx_seq_one_letter_code
_entity_poly.pdbx_strand_id
1 'polypeptide(L)'
;MNPFIGIISWFSAKFRAISRAFNFFWWIVYDNGILRFQNYVKGIWNKYVWVHITYVRDIIKAKLSFLAWKAFPSRASMEEVEKYQLFVEAMGGWANVLACSCSARSWHFKILHNFLIDSEKIEQFGMEILFWEWPYLKLVPRTYSKWIFKRLKRFTDMPIGIHIRYKKSFYHPNY
;
A
#
# COMPACT_ATOMS: atom_id res chain seq x y z
N MET A 1 -18.97 -0.23 87.27
CA MET A 1 -18.84 -0.32 85.79
C MET A 1 -20.18 -0.82 85.26
N ASN A 2 -20.85 -0.06 84.38
CA ASN A 2 -22.26 -0.33 84.05
C ASN A 2 -22.38 -1.53 83.10
N PRO A 3 -23.03 -2.65 83.49
CA PRO A 3 -23.04 -3.89 82.70
C PRO A 3 -23.67 -3.72 81.30
N PHE A 4 -24.57 -2.76 81.16
CA PHE A 4 -25.18 -2.39 79.88
C PHE A 4 -24.16 -1.85 78.85
N ILE A 5 -23.12 -1.15 79.28
CA ILE A 5 -22.07 -0.61 78.39
C ILE A 5 -21.20 -1.77 77.86
N GLY A 6 -20.97 -2.81 78.68
CA GLY A 6 -20.27 -4.02 78.26
C GLY A 6 -21.03 -4.80 77.18
N ILE A 7 -22.35 -4.92 77.33
CA ILE A 7 -23.21 -5.62 76.36
C ILE A 7 -23.27 -4.85 75.03
N ILE A 8 -23.50 -3.53 75.07
CA ILE A 8 -23.60 -2.69 73.87
C ILE A 8 -22.26 -2.66 73.11
N SER A 9 -21.13 -2.55 73.82
CA SER A 9 -19.80 -2.55 73.19
C SER A 9 -19.49 -3.89 72.50
N TRP A 10 -19.88 -5.02 73.10
CA TRP A 10 -19.76 -6.35 72.50
C TRP A 10 -20.61 -6.52 71.24
N PHE A 11 -21.88 -6.07 71.26
CA PHE A 11 -22.73 -6.08 70.06
C PHE A 11 -22.18 -5.19 68.94
N SER A 12 -21.67 -4.00 69.27
CA SER A 12 -21.06 -3.09 68.29
C SER A 12 -19.79 -3.67 67.66
N ALA A 13 -19.01 -4.45 68.42
CA ALA A 13 -17.81 -5.12 67.93
C ALA A 13 -18.18 -6.26 66.98
N LYS A 14 -19.21 -7.05 67.31
CA LYS A 14 -19.75 -8.10 66.43
C LYS A 14 -20.32 -7.53 65.14
N PHE A 15 -21.11 -6.45 65.21
CA PHE A 15 -21.67 -5.81 64.03
C PHE A 15 -20.58 -5.26 63.10
N ARG A 16 -19.54 -4.62 63.65
CA ARG A 16 -18.37 -4.17 62.88
C ARG A 16 -17.60 -5.32 62.25
N ALA A 17 -17.44 -6.45 62.94
CA ALA A 17 -16.80 -7.64 62.38
C ALA A 17 -17.60 -8.21 61.20
N ILE A 18 -18.93 -8.30 61.32
CA ILE A 18 -19.83 -8.76 60.25
C ILE A 18 -19.77 -7.80 59.05
N SER A 19 -19.83 -6.49 59.28
CA SER A 19 -19.75 -5.48 58.22
C SER A 19 -18.41 -5.54 57.46
N ARG A 20 -17.29 -5.73 58.17
CA ARG A 20 -15.97 -5.91 57.52
C ARG A 20 -15.92 -7.21 56.71
N ALA A 21 -16.46 -8.31 57.23
CA ALA A 21 -16.51 -9.58 56.51
C ALA A 21 -17.35 -9.48 55.23
N PHE A 22 -18.47 -8.76 55.28
CA PHE A 22 -19.32 -8.51 54.10
C PHE A 22 -18.61 -7.64 53.06
N ASN A 23 -17.93 -6.57 53.48
CA ASN A 23 -17.14 -5.73 52.57
C ASN A 23 -15.98 -6.51 51.93
N PHE A 24 -15.31 -7.39 52.70
CA PHE A 24 -14.24 -8.24 52.19
C PHE A 24 -14.78 -9.28 51.18
N PHE A 25 -15.94 -9.87 51.46
CA PHE A 25 -16.61 -10.78 50.53
C PHE A 25 -16.97 -10.08 49.21
N TRP A 26 -17.57 -8.89 49.26
CA TRP A 26 -17.87 -8.12 48.06
C TRP A 26 -16.62 -7.69 47.30
N TRP A 27 -15.55 -7.34 48.01
CA TRP A 27 -14.26 -7.04 47.38
C TRP A 27 -13.70 -8.26 46.64
N ILE A 28 -13.75 -9.46 47.23
CA ILE A 28 -13.35 -10.71 46.57
C ILE A 28 -14.21 -10.98 45.32
N VAL A 29 -15.53 -10.80 45.42
CA VAL A 29 -16.46 -11.02 44.29
C VAL A 29 -16.21 -10.02 43.16
N TYR A 30 -15.97 -8.75 43.50
CA TYR A 30 -15.70 -7.69 42.53
C TYR A 30 -14.34 -7.90 41.85
N ASP A 31 -13.30 -8.18 42.63
CA ASP A 31 -11.92 -8.34 42.14
C ASP A 31 -11.76 -9.62 41.32
N ASN A 32 -12.26 -10.76 41.80
CA ASN A 32 -12.12 -12.03 41.10
C ASN A 32 -13.16 -12.25 40.01
N GLY A 33 -14.37 -11.71 40.15
CA GLY A 33 -15.44 -11.90 39.18
C GLY A 33 -15.41 -10.84 38.09
N ILE A 34 -15.64 -9.59 38.46
CA ILE A 34 -15.89 -8.50 37.51
C ILE A 34 -14.59 -8.08 36.81
N LEU A 35 -13.50 -7.85 37.54
CA LEU A 35 -12.25 -7.40 36.92
C LEU A 35 -11.62 -8.49 36.04
N ARG A 36 -11.61 -9.76 36.47
CA ARG A 36 -11.12 -10.86 35.63
C ARG A 36 -11.94 -11.04 34.37
N PHE A 37 -13.27 -10.96 34.47
CA PHE A 37 -14.15 -11.05 33.31
C PHE A 37 -13.93 -9.88 32.34
N GLN A 38 -13.81 -8.65 32.84
CA GLN A 38 -13.50 -7.48 32.01
C GLN A 38 -12.14 -7.61 31.32
N ASN A 39 -11.11 -8.10 32.02
CA ASN A 39 -9.79 -8.33 31.45
C ASN A 39 -9.80 -9.46 30.41
N TYR A 40 -10.60 -10.51 30.64
CA TYR A 40 -10.82 -11.59 29.68
C TYR A 40 -11.50 -11.09 28.40
N VAL A 41 -12.60 -10.33 28.53
CA VAL A 41 -13.31 -9.71 27.40
C VAL A 41 -12.38 -8.75 26.64
N LYS A 42 -11.61 -7.91 27.34
CA LYS A 42 -10.59 -7.05 26.72
C LYS A 42 -9.52 -7.85 25.97
N GLY A 43 -9.07 -8.97 26.53
CA GLY A 43 -8.10 -9.87 25.90
C GLY A 43 -8.63 -10.48 24.61
N ILE A 44 -9.87 -10.98 24.62
CA ILE A 44 -10.55 -11.51 23.42
C ILE A 44 -10.75 -10.41 22.38
N TRP A 45 -11.24 -9.24 22.81
CA TRP A 45 -11.47 -8.11 21.92
C TRP A 45 -10.18 -7.66 21.23
N ASN A 46 -9.09 -7.51 21.97
CA ASN A 46 -7.80 -7.16 21.38
C ASN A 46 -7.27 -8.24 20.44
N LYS A 47 -7.43 -9.52 20.79
CA LYS A 47 -6.90 -10.63 19.98
C LYS A 47 -7.65 -10.79 18.65
N TYR A 48 -8.98 -10.68 18.66
CA TYR A 48 -9.80 -10.97 17.49
C TYR A 48 -10.28 -9.72 16.76
N VAL A 49 -10.74 -8.71 17.48
CA VAL A 49 -11.35 -7.53 16.85
C VAL A 49 -10.29 -6.51 16.48
N TRP A 50 -9.37 -6.18 17.39
CA TRP A 50 -8.36 -5.16 17.11
C TRP A 50 -7.38 -5.58 16.00
N VAL A 51 -6.88 -6.81 16.03
CA VAL A 51 -6.00 -7.35 14.97
C VAL A 51 -6.70 -7.32 13.60
N HIS A 52 -7.98 -7.68 13.56
CA HIS A 52 -8.73 -7.67 12.31
C HIS A 52 -9.00 -6.24 11.82
N ILE A 53 -9.31 -5.30 12.72
CA ILE A 53 -9.45 -3.88 12.40
C ILE A 53 -8.14 -3.31 11.84
N THR A 54 -6.99 -3.62 12.45
CA THR A 54 -5.69 -3.13 11.94
C THR A 54 -5.37 -3.72 10.58
N TYR A 55 -5.60 -5.02 10.40
CA TYR A 55 -5.40 -5.68 9.10
C TYR A 55 -6.28 -5.07 7.99
N VAL A 56 -7.57 -4.89 8.27
CA VAL A 56 -8.51 -4.27 7.33
C VAL A 56 -8.14 -2.82 7.04
N ARG A 57 -7.73 -2.05 8.06
CA ARG A 57 -7.24 -0.68 7.89
C ARG A 57 -6.05 -0.63 6.94
N ASP A 58 -5.10 -1.53 7.09
CA ASP A 58 -3.89 -1.55 6.25
C ASP A 58 -4.22 -1.95 4.80
N ILE A 59 -5.14 -2.90 4.59
CA ILE A 59 -5.69 -3.20 3.26
C ILE A 59 -6.36 -1.97 2.64
N ILE A 60 -7.22 -1.28 3.39
CA ILE A 60 -7.92 -0.08 2.90
C ILE A 60 -6.90 1.00 2.54
N LYS A 61 -5.90 1.24 3.40
CA LYS A 61 -4.82 2.20 3.12
C LYS A 61 -4.05 1.82 1.85
N ALA A 62 -3.70 0.55 1.66
CA ALA A 62 -3.00 0.08 0.47
C ALA A 62 -3.85 0.25 -0.80
N LYS A 63 -5.17 -0.01 -0.72
CA LYS A 63 -6.08 0.23 -1.84
C LYS A 63 -6.24 1.72 -2.16
N LEU A 64 -6.38 2.56 -1.14
CA LEU A 64 -6.49 4.01 -1.30
C LEU A 64 -5.20 4.62 -1.85
N SER A 65 -4.03 4.18 -1.38
CA SER A 65 -2.75 4.64 -1.91
C SER A 65 -2.60 4.24 -3.37
N PHE A 66 -2.99 3.03 -3.75
CA PHE A 66 -3.00 2.58 -5.14
C PHE A 66 -3.97 3.40 -6.03
N LEU A 67 -5.17 3.69 -5.53
CA LEU A 67 -6.13 4.54 -6.25
C LEU A 67 -5.62 5.97 -6.39
N ALA A 68 -5.02 6.53 -5.34
CA ALA A 68 -4.41 7.85 -5.38
C ALA A 68 -3.24 7.90 -6.37
N TRP A 69 -2.37 6.89 -6.35
CA TRP A 69 -1.32 6.71 -7.36
C TRP A 69 -1.94 6.75 -8.76
N LYS A 70 -2.95 5.91 -9.03
CA LYS A 70 -3.65 5.89 -10.34
C LYS A 70 -4.32 7.21 -10.71
N ALA A 71 -4.94 7.91 -9.77
CA ALA A 71 -5.65 9.16 -10.01
C ALA A 71 -4.70 10.34 -10.28
N PHE A 72 -3.53 10.34 -9.66
CA PHE A 72 -2.57 11.46 -9.72
C PHE A 72 -1.27 11.05 -10.41
N PRO A 73 -1.23 10.98 -11.76
CA PRO A 73 0.00 10.73 -12.50
C PRO A 73 1.02 11.88 -12.37
N SER A 74 0.70 12.98 -11.70
CA SER A 74 1.63 14.06 -11.36
C SER A 74 2.40 13.81 -10.08
N ARG A 75 2.06 12.77 -9.31
CA ARG A 75 2.75 12.42 -8.07
C ARG A 75 3.55 11.14 -8.29
N ALA A 76 4.85 11.23 -8.02
CA ALA A 76 5.83 10.16 -8.14
C ALA A 76 6.76 10.20 -6.93
N SER A 77 7.22 9.04 -6.45
CA SER A 77 8.41 9.02 -5.61
C SER A 77 9.64 9.34 -6.44
N MET A 78 10.71 9.84 -5.80
CA MET A 78 11.99 10.08 -6.48
C MET A 78 12.55 8.80 -7.12
N GLU A 79 12.45 7.67 -6.41
CA GLU A 79 12.84 6.36 -6.93
C GLU A 79 12.11 5.96 -8.22
N GLU A 80 10.81 6.30 -8.35
CA GLU A 80 10.07 6.05 -9.58
C GLU A 80 10.54 6.96 -10.72
N VAL A 81 10.86 8.23 -10.42
CA VAL A 81 11.38 9.18 -11.41
C VAL A 81 12.75 8.75 -11.92
N GLU A 82 13.65 8.34 -11.03
CA GLU A 82 14.97 7.81 -11.39
C GLU A 82 14.85 6.59 -12.30
N LYS A 83 13.92 5.65 -11.99
CA LYS A 83 13.66 4.50 -12.87
C LYS A 83 13.20 4.91 -14.26
N TYR A 84 12.35 5.94 -14.38
CA TYR A 84 11.90 6.44 -15.67
C TYR A 84 13.04 7.08 -16.47
N GLN A 85 13.93 7.82 -15.81
CA GLN A 85 15.11 8.42 -16.43
C GLN A 85 16.07 7.35 -16.94
N LEU A 86 16.40 6.37 -16.09
CA LEU A 86 17.28 5.25 -16.48
C LEU A 86 16.69 4.43 -17.63
N PHE A 87 15.36 4.24 -17.68
CA PHE A 87 14.72 3.59 -18.83
C PHE A 87 14.94 4.38 -20.12
N VAL A 88 14.82 5.71 -20.09
CA VAL A 88 15.07 6.56 -21.26
C VAL A 88 16.55 6.53 -21.66
N GLU A 89 17.47 6.50 -20.70
CA GLU A 89 18.89 6.33 -20.96
C GLU A 89 19.20 4.99 -21.62
N ALA A 90 18.61 3.89 -21.13
CA ALA A 90 18.73 2.56 -21.73
C ALA A 90 18.18 2.50 -23.17
N MET A 91 17.29 3.44 -23.54
CA MET A 91 16.79 3.59 -24.91
C MET A 91 17.69 4.47 -25.80
N GLY A 92 18.82 4.97 -25.28
CA GLY A 92 19.70 5.93 -25.97
C GLY A 92 19.22 7.39 -25.88
N GLY A 93 18.32 7.70 -24.95
CA GLY A 93 17.70 9.01 -24.79
C GLY A 93 16.53 9.25 -25.74
N TRP A 94 15.76 10.31 -25.49
CA TRP A 94 14.63 10.68 -26.37
C TRP A 94 15.06 11.05 -27.79
N ALA A 95 16.30 11.51 -27.98
CA ALA A 95 16.85 11.79 -29.30
C ALA A 95 16.94 10.52 -30.18
N ASN A 96 17.07 9.34 -29.58
CA ASN A 96 17.08 8.07 -30.29
C ASN A 96 15.67 7.57 -30.66
N VAL A 97 14.61 8.17 -30.11
CA VAL A 97 13.22 7.76 -30.33
C VAL A 97 12.57 8.70 -31.34
N LEU A 98 12.39 8.23 -32.58
CA LEU A 98 11.73 8.99 -33.65
C LEU A 98 10.23 9.12 -33.43
N ALA A 99 9.60 8.05 -32.97
CA ALA A 99 8.18 8.03 -32.66
C ALA A 99 7.89 7.03 -31.55
N CYS A 100 6.89 7.33 -30.74
CA CYS A 100 6.38 6.40 -29.74
C CYS A 100 4.85 6.42 -29.71
N SER A 101 4.25 5.27 -29.43
CA SER A 101 2.83 5.16 -29.13
C SER A 101 2.58 4.14 -28.03
N CYS A 102 1.51 4.34 -27.27
CA CYS A 102 1.13 3.46 -26.19
C CYS A 102 -0.25 2.84 -26.47
N SER A 103 -0.30 1.51 -26.48
CA SER A 103 -1.53 0.72 -26.52
C SER A 103 -2.04 0.45 -25.10
N ALA A 104 -3.12 -0.31 -24.96
CA ALA A 104 -3.63 -0.72 -23.64
C ALA A 104 -2.64 -1.60 -22.86
N ARG A 105 -1.81 -2.39 -23.55
CA ARG A 105 -0.93 -3.40 -22.97
C ARG A 105 0.54 -3.27 -23.37
N SER A 106 0.87 -2.46 -24.36
CA SER A 106 2.22 -2.40 -24.93
C SER A 106 2.63 -0.98 -25.33
N TRP A 107 3.93 -0.74 -25.34
CA TRP A 107 4.56 0.47 -25.85
C TRP A 107 5.29 0.17 -27.14
N HIS A 108 5.13 1.04 -28.12
CA HIS A 108 5.63 0.88 -29.48
C HIS A 108 6.57 2.03 -29.73
N PHE A 109 7.83 1.75 -30.04
CA PHE A 109 8.85 2.73 -30.33
C PHE A 109 9.38 2.53 -31.74
N LYS A 110 9.64 3.64 -32.42
CA LYS A 110 10.43 3.72 -33.63
C LYS A 110 11.76 4.36 -33.26
N ILE A 111 12.84 3.62 -33.44
CA ILE A 111 14.19 3.90 -32.97
C ILE A 111 15.06 4.31 -34.13
N LEU A 112 15.95 5.28 -33.91
CA LEU A 112 16.92 5.73 -34.89
C LEU A 112 18.13 4.78 -34.95
N HIS A 113 18.80 4.55 -33.82
CA HIS A 113 20.01 3.76 -33.70
C HIS A 113 19.83 2.58 -32.75
N ASN A 114 19.93 1.36 -33.29
CA ASN A 114 19.75 0.14 -32.52
C ASN A 114 20.84 -0.11 -31.48
N PHE A 115 22.09 0.25 -31.80
CA PHE A 115 23.25 -0.01 -30.93
C PHE A 115 23.29 0.82 -29.65
N LEU A 116 22.45 1.88 -29.56
CA LEU A 116 22.30 2.67 -28.34
C LEU A 116 21.32 2.05 -27.34
N ILE A 117 20.60 1.00 -27.75
CA ILE A 117 19.64 0.32 -26.88
C ILE A 117 20.38 -0.71 -26.03
N ASP A 118 20.21 -0.59 -24.72
CA ASP A 118 20.65 -1.56 -23.73
C ASP A 118 19.46 -2.44 -23.33
N SER A 119 19.33 -3.60 -23.99
CA SER A 119 18.22 -4.52 -23.76
C SER A 119 18.22 -5.17 -22.39
N GLU A 120 19.41 -5.45 -21.86
CA GLU A 120 19.56 -6.04 -20.53
C GLU A 120 18.99 -5.11 -19.46
N LYS A 121 19.28 -3.81 -19.57
CA LYS A 121 18.68 -2.80 -18.68
C LYS A 121 17.18 -2.67 -18.90
N ILE A 122 16.68 -2.71 -20.13
CA ILE A 122 15.23 -2.63 -20.40
C ILE A 122 14.47 -3.74 -19.68
N GLU A 123 14.98 -4.97 -19.68
CA GLU A 123 14.35 -6.10 -18.99
C GLU A 123 14.33 -5.93 -17.47
N GLN A 124 15.37 -5.30 -16.88
CA GLN A 124 15.43 -4.99 -15.45
C GLN A 124 14.32 -4.01 -14.99
N PHE A 125 13.76 -3.19 -15.88
CA PHE A 125 12.59 -2.34 -15.58
C PHE A 125 11.27 -3.11 -15.53
N GLY A 126 11.29 -4.44 -15.66
CA GLY A 126 10.09 -5.27 -15.73
C GLY A 126 9.32 -5.08 -17.04
N MET A 127 10.03 -4.67 -18.09
CA MET A 127 9.52 -4.59 -19.45
C MET A 127 9.89 -5.86 -20.20
N GLU A 128 8.92 -6.47 -20.86
CA GLU A 128 9.14 -7.62 -21.73
C GLU A 128 9.25 -7.13 -23.18
N ILE A 129 10.29 -7.57 -23.91
CA ILE A 129 10.45 -7.27 -25.32
C ILE A 129 9.58 -8.25 -26.12
N LEU A 130 8.44 -7.77 -26.63
CA LEU A 130 7.55 -8.60 -27.45
C LEU A 130 8.00 -8.73 -28.91
N PHE A 131 8.63 -7.68 -29.42
CA PHE A 131 9.08 -7.63 -30.81
C PHE A 131 10.20 -6.62 -30.92
N TRP A 132 11.26 -7.01 -31.61
CA TRP A 132 12.41 -6.16 -31.85
C TRP A 132 12.95 -6.43 -33.25
N GLU A 133 12.63 -5.54 -34.17
CA GLU A 133 13.17 -5.53 -35.53
C GLU A 133 13.36 -4.07 -35.92
N TRP A 134 14.61 -3.63 -36.07
CA TRP A 134 14.91 -2.22 -36.34
C TRP A 134 14.16 -1.73 -37.60
N PRO A 135 13.50 -0.56 -37.56
CA PRO A 135 13.54 0.46 -36.51
C PRO A 135 12.51 0.30 -35.39
N TYR A 136 11.79 -0.81 -35.31
CA TYR A 136 10.64 -0.96 -34.42
C TYR A 136 10.93 -1.80 -33.18
N LEU A 137 10.58 -1.27 -32.01
CA LEU A 137 10.70 -1.94 -30.72
C LEU A 137 9.35 -1.94 -29.99
N LYS A 138 8.87 -3.12 -29.62
CA LYS A 138 7.60 -3.32 -28.92
C LYS A 138 7.88 -3.86 -27.53
N LEU A 139 7.54 -3.07 -26.52
CA LEU A 139 7.72 -3.42 -25.12
C LEU A 139 6.37 -3.64 -24.44
N VAL A 140 6.32 -4.51 -23.43
CA VAL A 140 5.15 -4.73 -22.58
C VAL A 140 5.53 -4.53 -21.12
N PRO A 141 4.92 -3.54 -20.44
CA PRO A 141 5.00 -3.48 -18.99
C PRO A 141 4.07 -4.53 -18.38
N ARG A 142 4.48 -5.13 -17.25
CA ARG A 142 3.68 -6.15 -16.53
C ARG A 142 2.24 -5.71 -16.23
N THR A 143 2.02 -4.47 -15.81
CA THR A 143 0.68 -3.93 -15.53
C THR A 143 0.59 -2.42 -15.84
N TYR A 144 -0.64 -1.91 -16.02
CA TYR A 144 -0.94 -0.46 -16.12
C TYR A 144 -0.20 0.33 -17.23
N SER A 145 0.05 -0.31 -18.38
CA SER A 145 0.82 0.24 -19.51
C SER A 145 0.53 1.71 -19.86
N LYS A 146 -0.72 2.07 -20.15
CA LYS A 146 -1.10 3.46 -20.48
C LYS A 146 -0.78 4.46 -19.37
N TRP A 147 -0.94 4.02 -18.13
CA TRP A 147 -0.80 4.89 -16.99
C TRP A 147 0.68 5.13 -16.68
N ILE A 148 1.51 4.08 -16.71
CA ILE A 148 2.97 4.20 -16.55
C ILE A 148 3.54 5.06 -17.68
N PHE A 149 3.08 4.86 -18.92
CA PHE A 149 3.52 5.67 -20.06
C PHE A 149 3.20 7.16 -19.91
N LYS A 150 2.02 7.51 -19.35
CA LYS A 150 1.67 8.90 -19.05
C LYS A 150 2.63 9.52 -18.03
N ARG A 151 3.10 8.75 -17.06
CA ARG A 151 4.07 9.20 -16.06
C ARG A 151 5.46 9.32 -16.65
N LEU A 152 5.92 8.31 -17.39
CA LEU A 152 7.17 8.37 -18.16
C LEU A 152 7.22 9.68 -18.94
N LYS A 153 6.22 9.95 -19.79
CA LYS A 153 6.10 11.19 -20.56
C LYS A 153 6.29 12.46 -19.72
N ARG A 154 5.67 12.49 -18.54
CA ARG A 154 5.65 13.67 -17.66
C ARG A 154 6.95 13.88 -16.90
N PHE A 155 7.61 12.81 -16.46
CA PHE A 155 8.78 12.89 -15.57
C PHE A 155 10.12 12.82 -16.29
N THR A 156 10.12 12.53 -17.59
CA THR A 156 11.32 12.51 -18.43
C THR A 156 11.29 13.57 -19.52
N ASP A 157 10.40 14.55 -19.41
CA ASP A 157 10.21 15.65 -20.38
C ASP A 157 10.15 15.18 -21.85
N MET A 158 9.35 14.12 -22.09
CA MET A 158 9.29 13.51 -23.40
C MET A 158 8.83 14.54 -24.47
N PRO A 159 9.58 14.70 -25.58
CA PRO A 159 9.23 15.67 -26.61
C PRO A 159 7.80 15.47 -27.15
N ILE A 160 7.06 16.56 -27.31
CA ILE A 160 5.65 16.49 -27.71
C ILE A 160 5.50 15.88 -29.11
N GLY A 161 6.45 16.16 -30.01
CA GLY A 161 6.40 15.75 -31.42
C GLY A 161 6.61 14.26 -31.68
N ILE A 162 7.26 13.52 -30.77
CA ILE A 162 7.51 12.08 -30.95
C ILE A 162 6.30 11.23 -30.56
N HIS A 163 5.35 11.80 -29.80
CA HIS A 163 4.16 11.08 -29.36
C HIS A 163 3.08 11.08 -30.44
N ILE A 164 2.97 9.96 -31.14
CA ILE A 164 1.95 9.78 -32.17
C ILE A 164 0.71 9.13 -31.55
N ARG A 165 -0.44 9.81 -31.69
CA ARG A 165 -1.74 9.26 -31.29
C ARG A 165 -2.01 8.02 -32.15
N TYR A 166 -2.26 6.88 -31.51
CA TYR A 166 -2.42 5.57 -32.13
C TYR A 166 -3.31 5.60 -33.39
N LYS A 167 -2.70 5.58 -34.58
CA LYS A 167 -3.34 5.34 -35.88
C LYS A 167 -2.71 4.06 -36.42
N LYS A 168 -3.34 2.89 -36.16
CA LYS A 168 -2.93 1.53 -36.60
C LYS A 168 -1.44 1.19 -36.43
N SER A 169 -1.15 0.14 -35.65
CA SER A 169 0.19 -0.39 -35.36
C SER A 169 1.28 -0.02 -36.39
N PHE A 170 2.37 0.59 -35.93
CA PHE A 170 3.58 0.84 -36.73
C PHE A 170 4.14 -0.40 -37.45
N TYR A 171 3.63 -1.58 -37.09
CA TYR A 171 4.05 -2.93 -37.48
C TYR A 171 3.15 -3.58 -38.53
N HIS A 172 2.26 -2.83 -39.20
CA HIS A 172 1.64 -3.35 -40.41
C HIS A 172 2.57 -3.04 -41.59
N PRO A 173 3.34 -4.02 -42.10
CA PRO A 173 3.66 -3.97 -43.52
C PRO A 173 2.33 -4.07 -44.26
N ASN A 174 2.15 -3.23 -45.28
CA ASN A 174 1.13 -3.47 -46.29
C ASN A 174 1.46 -4.81 -46.96
N TYR A 175 0.78 -5.87 -46.52
CA TYR A 175 0.56 -7.09 -47.29
C TYR A 175 -0.93 -7.41 -47.21
#